data_AF-A0A3A8K2Q3-F1
#
_entry.id   AF-A0A3A8K2Q3-F1
#
_cell.length_a   1.000
_cell.length_b   1.000
_cell.length_c   1.000
_cell.angle_alpha   90.00
_cell.angle_beta   90.00
_cell.angle_gamma   90.00
#
_symmetry.space_group_name_H-M   'P 1'
#
loop_
_entity.id
_entity.type
_entity.pdbx_description
1 polymer ?
#
loop_
_entity_poly.entity_id
_entity_poly.type
_entity_poly.pdbx_seq_one_letter_code
_entity_poly.pdbx_strand_id
1 'polypeptide(L)'
;LLEALFGTKAPTVFPRADLVAAFLTGVTGVNANGSTAEMQRLNMALPTKAKGAQNNLGAAGCFLNGKLDTGLAGCDPAGFPNGRRPGDDVVDIELRVSMGYLLADDVQAPSRNTAFHDAVLQDSSQFDAVFPYLTVPNAGANGDGT
;
A
#
# COMPACT_ATOMS: atom_id res chain seq x y z
N LEU A 1 14.26 13.52 -0.17
CA LEU A 1 14.93 12.65 -1.16
C LEU A 1 14.16 12.59 -2.48
N LEU A 2 12.88 12.17 -2.47
CA LEU A 2 12.06 12.05 -3.69
C LEU A 2 11.97 13.35 -4.51
N GLU A 3 11.69 14.48 -3.86
CA GLU A 3 11.63 15.79 -4.53
C GLU A 3 12.97 16.19 -5.17
N ALA A 4 14.08 15.89 -4.50
CA ALA A 4 15.42 16.25 -4.98
C ALA A 4 15.89 15.39 -6.16
N LEU A 5 15.48 14.12 -6.22
CA LEU A 5 15.97 13.16 -7.23
C LEU A 5 15.05 13.01 -8.44
N PHE A 6 13.74 13.23 -8.28
CA PHE A 6 12.75 12.83 -9.29
C PHE A 6 11.87 13.98 -9.79
N GLY A 7 12.17 15.24 -9.44
CA GLY A 7 11.40 16.40 -9.89
C GLY A 7 9.96 16.45 -9.37
N THR A 8 9.66 15.68 -8.33
CA THR A 8 8.35 15.65 -7.68
C THR A 8 8.26 16.71 -6.58
N LYS A 9 7.05 17.01 -6.11
CA LYS A 9 6.81 18.01 -5.06
C LYS A 9 6.21 17.36 -3.84
N ALA A 10 6.93 17.46 -2.72
CA ALA A 10 6.46 16.95 -1.44
C ALA A 10 5.23 17.75 -0.97
N PRO A 11 4.31 17.14 -0.21
CA PRO A 11 3.19 17.86 0.35
C PRO A 11 3.62 19.00 1.29
N THR A 12 2.95 20.14 1.18
CA THR A 12 3.17 21.34 1.99
C THR A 12 2.10 21.55 3.07
N VAL A 13 1.19 20.59 3.23
CA VAL A 13 0.18 20.62 4.30
C VAL A 13 0.80 20.20 5.63
N PHE A 14 0.64 21.04 6.66
CA PHE A 14 1.11 20.79 8.01
C PHE A 14 0.02 21.13 9.03
N PRO A 15 -0.21 20.28 10.05
CA PRO A 15 0.46 19.00 10.29
C PRO A 15 0.01 17.88 9.32
N ARG A 16 0.90 16.90 9.05
CA ARG A 16 0.62 15.71 8.22
C ARG A 16 -0.18 14.65 8.99
N ALA A 17 -1.45 14.94 9.28
CA ALA A 17 -2.35 14.04 9.99
C ALA A 17 -2.59 12.71 9.24
N ASP A 18 -2.46 12.73 7.91
CA ASP A 18 -2.50 11.54 7.06
C ASP A 18 -1.37 10.55 7.36
N LEU A 19 -0.14 11.04 7.59
CA LEU A 19 1.00 10.19 7.97
C LEU A 19 0.86 9.67 9.40
N VAL A 20 0.32 10.49 10.31
CA VAL A 20 0.00 10.05 11.68
C VAL A 20 -1.00 8.89 11.63
N ALA A 21 -2.06 9.01 10.83
CA ALA A 21 -3.03 7.94 10.66
C ALA A 21 -2.40 6.70 10.00
N ALA A 22 -1.68 6.86 8.91
CA ALA A 22 -1.11 5.73 8.16
C ALA A 22 -0.06 4.95 8.95
N PHE A 23 0.88 5.64 9.61
CA PHE A 23 2.07 5.03 10.20
C PHE A 23 2.04 4.95 11.72
N LEU A 24 1.34 5.83 12.43
CA LEU A 24 1.42 5.91 13.89
C LEU A 24 0.20 5.36 14.61
N THR A 25 -1.02 5.70 14.18
CA THR A 25 -2.25 5.37 14.93
C THR A 25 -3.11 4.28 14.26
N GLY A 26 -2.87 4.01 12.99
CA GLY A 26 -3.77 3.26 12.14
C GLY A 26 -4.91 4.11 11.58
N VAL A 27 -5.48 3.64 10.47
CA VAL A 27 -6.62 4.24 9.80
C VAL A 27 -7.90 3.77 10.48
N THR A 28 -8.74 4.73 10.89
CA THR A 28 -10.04 4.44 11.53
C THR A 28 -10.93 3.63 10.59
N GLY A 29 -11.51 2.53 11.09
CA GLY A 29 -12.31 1.60 10.30
C GLY A 29 -11.50 0.58 9.50
N VAL A 30 -10.17 0.70 9.44
CA VAL A 30 -9.29 -0.26 8.76
C VAL A 30 -8.46 -1.05 9.77
N ASN A 31 -7.54 -0.39 10.47
CA ASN A 31 -6.58 -1.08 11.35
C ASN A 31 -6.27 -0.33 12.65
N ALA A 32 -6.89 0.82 12.92
CA ALA A 32 -6.75 1.53 14.19
C ALA A 32 -7.25 0.68 15.37
N ASN A 33 -6.43 0.56 16.42
CA ASN A 33 -6.71 -0.24 17.62
C ASN A 33 -6.35 0.48 18.94
N GLY A 34 -6.04 1.77 18.88
CA GLY A 34 -5.66 2.59 20.04
C GLY A 34 -4.15 2.60 20.36
N SER A 35 -3.32 1.80 19.68
CA SER A 35 -1.87 1.85 19.85
C SER A 35 -1.22 2.97 19.02
N THR A 36 -0.17 3.60 19.57
CA THR A 36 0.64 4.62 18.89
C THR A 36 2.06 4.10 18.63
N ALA A 37 2.25 3.43 17.49
CA ALA A 37 3.53 2.90 17.03
C ALA A 37 3.52 2.68 15.52
N GLU A 38 4.71 2.65 14.91
CA GLU A 38 4.88 2.06 13.57
C GLU A 38 4.80 0.53 13.73
N MET A 39 3.77 -0.06 13.13
CA MET A 39 3.51 -1.50 13.23
C MET A 39 2.43 -1.92 12.23
N GLN A 40 2.55 -3.15 11.74
CA GLN A 40 1.44 -3.86 11.10
C GLN A 40 0.36 -4.18 12.14
N ARG A 41 -0.90 -3.87 11.82
CA ARG A 41 -2.04 -4.05 12.73
C ARG A 41 -3.07 -4.97 12.10
N LEU A 42 -3.05 -6.22 12.51
CA LEU A 42 -3.99 -7.22 12.04
C LEU A 42 -5.41 -6.91 12.54
N ASN A 43 -6.33 -6.69 11.61
CA ASN A 43 -7.77 -6.60 11.80
C ASN A 43 -8.50 -7.70 10.98
N MET A 44 -9.01 -8.71 11.67
CA MET A 44 -9.74 -9.83 11.06
C MET A 44 -11.23 -9.57 10.84
N ALA A 45 -11.78 -8.43 11.27
CA ALA A 45 -13.19 -8.09 11.09
C ALA A 45 -13.53 -7.68 9.65
N LEU A 46 -12.52 -7.34 8.84
CA LEU A 46 -12.68 -6.98 7.44
C LEU A 46 -12.68 -8.20 6.53
N PRO A 47 -13.53 -8.25 5.48
CA PRO A 47 -13.58 -9.39 4.58
C PRO A 47 -12.29 -9.53 3.77
N THR A 48 -11.79 -10.77 3.62
CA THR A 48 -10.72 -11.08 2.67
C THR A 48 -11.22 -11.06 1.23
N LYS A 49 -10.33 -10.72 0.29
CA LYS A 49 -10.50 -11.08 -1.13
C LYS A 49 -9.74 -12.35 -1.47
N ALA A 50 -10.32 -13.16 -2.35
CA ALA A 50 -9.64 -14.31 -2.97
C ALA A 50 -8.43 -13.82 -3.78
N LYS A 51 -7.36 -14.64 -3.87
CA LYS A 51 -6.06 -14.35 -4.52
C LYS A 51 -6.15 -13.46 -5.77
N GLY A 52 -6.94 -13.86 -6.77
CA GLY A 52 -7.04 -13.13 -8.06
C GLY A 52 -7.86 -11.83 -8.03
N ALA A 53 -8.51 -11.52 -6.91
CA ALA A 53 -9.30 -10.30 -6.71
C ALA A 53 -8.61 -9.30 -5.77
N GLN A 54 -7.43 -9.62 -5.27
CA GLN A 54 -6.65 -8.78 -4.36
C GLN A 54 -6.08 -7.58 -5.11
N ASN A 55 -6.10 -6.39 -4.47
CA ASN A 55 -5.39 -5.22 -4.99
C ASN A 55 -4.03 -5.08 -4.28
N ASN A 56 -2.95 -5.01 -5.04
CA ASN A 56 -1.60 -4.86 -4.49
C ASN A 56 -1.40 -3.53 -3.72
N LEU A 57 -2.19 -2.49 -3.99
CA LEU A 57 -2.19 -1.25 -3.19
C LEU A 57 -2.99 -1.36 -1.88
N GLY A 58 -3.55 -2.52 -1.56
CA GLY A 58 -4.20 -2.81 -0.28
C GLY A 58 -5.27 -1.77 0.12
N ALA A 59 -5.20 -1.33 1.38
CA ALA A 59 -6.16 -0.37 1.93
C ALA A 59 -6.01 1.04 1.34
N ALA A 60 -4.86 1.36 0.71
CA ALA A 60 -4.68 2.65 0.05
C ALA A 60 -5.69 2.80 -1.11
N GLY A 61 -5.99 1.72 -1.83
CA GLY A 61 -7.02 1.71 -2.87
C GLY A 61 -8.45 2.02 -2.38
N CYS A 62 -8.66 2.08 -1.06
CA CYS A 62 -9.91 2.52 -0.44
C CYS A 62 -9.98 4.04 -0.24
N PHE A 63 -8.98 4.82 -0.65
CA PHE A 63 -8.99 6.27 -0.51
C PHE A 63 -9.26 6.98 -1.84
N LEU A 64 -10.12 7.98 -1.79
CA LEU A 64 -10.35 8.92 -2.89
C LEU A 64 -10.44 10.33 -2.32
N ASN A 65 -9.60 11.25 -2.80
CA ASN A 65 -9.57 12.66 -2.38
C ASN A 65 -9.55 12.83 -0.85
N GLY A 66 -8.65 12.08 -0.20
CA GLY A 66 -8.43 12.10 1.25
C GLY A 66 -9.55 11.51 2.10
N LYS A 67 -10.49 10.78 1.50
CA LYS A 67 -11.57 10.10 2.21
C LYS A 67 -11.47 8.59 2.01
N LEU A 68 -11.61 7.85 3.10
CA LEU A 68 -11.79 6.41 3.07
C LEU A 68 -13.20 6.08 2.58
N ASP A 69 -13.30 5.25 1.55
CA ASP A 69 -14.52 4.71 0.97
C ASP A 69 -14.30 3.22 0.63
N THR A 70 -14.97 2.36 1.39
CA THR A 70 -14.87 0.91 1.22
C THR A 70 -15.65 0.36 0.03
N GLY A 71 -16.44 1.21 -0.65
CA GLY A 71 -17.20 0.86 -1.84
C GLY A 71 -16.43 1.04 -3.16
N LEU A 72 -15.23 1.61 -3.13
CA LEU A 72 -14.43 1.82 -4.34
C LEU A 72 -14.03 0.48 -4.98
N ALA A 73 -14.05 0.42 -6.31
CA ALA A 73 -13.68 -0.79 -7.06
C ALA A 73 -12.26 -1.28 -6.73
N GLY A 74 -11.33 -0.34 -6.49
CA GLY A 74 -9.95 -0.63 -6.10
C GLY A 74 -9.76 -0.89 -4.60
N CYS A 75 -10.78 -0.75 -3.76
CA CYS A 75 -10.62 -0.87 -2.32
C CYS A 75 -10.33 -2.30 -1.87
N ASP A 76 -9.28 -2.50 -1.08
CA ASP A 76 -8.99 -3.77 -0.43
C ASP A 76 -8.46 -3.61 1.00
N PRO A 77 -9.35 -3.43 2.00
CA PRO A 77 -8.96 -3.04 3.35
C PRO A 77 -8.35 -4.20 4.17
N ALA A 78 -8.32 -5.41 3.59
CA ALA A 78 -7.63 -6.57 4.16
C ALA A 78 -6.13 -6.59 3.83
N GLY A 79 -5.67 -5.83 2.83
CA GLY A 79 -4.25 -5.68 2.50
C GLY A 79 -3.51 -4.75 3.46
N PHE A 80 -2.24 -4.46 3.18
CA PHE A 80 -1.42 -3.51 3.95
C PHE A 80 -2.18 -2.20 4.21
N PRO A 81 -2.13 -1.64 5.45
CA PRO A 81 -1.33 -2.05 6.62
C PRO A 81 -2.00 -3.09 7.55
N ASN A 82 -3.11 -3.70 7.14
CA ASN A 82 -3.74 -4.80 7.88
C ASN A 82 -2.89 -6.09 7.74
N GLY A 83 -2.30 -6.29 6.56
CA GLY A 83 -1.23 -7.25 6.29
C GLY A 83 -1.67 -8.71 6.43
N ARG A 84 -2.84 -9.04 5.88
CA ARG A 84 -3.41 -10.40 5.90
C ARG A 84 -2.86 -11.33 4.82
N ARG A 85 -1.99 -10.82 3.94
CA ARG A 85 -1.46 -11.52 2.76
C ARG A 85 -0.10 -10.94 2.35
N PRO A 86 0.71 -11.69 1.58
CA PRO A 86 2.03 -11.23 1.13
C PRO A 86 2.00 -10.36 -0.15
N GLY A 87 0.95 -10.41 -0.98
CA GLY A 87 0.92 -9.75 -2.29
C GLY A 87 0.61 -8.25 -2.30
N ASP A 88 0.80 -7.56 -1.17
CA ASP A 88 0.67 -6.11 -1.12
C ASP A 88 2.01 -5.46 -1.46
N ASP A 89 1.99 -4.42 -2.29
CA ASP A 89 3.15 -3.67 -2.71
C ASP A 89 3.47 -2.57 -1.69
N VAL A 90 4.07 -2.99 -0.57
CA VAL A 90 4.29 -2.12 0.59
C VAL A 90 5.12 -0.89 0.23
N VAL A 91 6.17 -1.07 -0.57
CA VAL A 91 7.05 0.03 -0.97
C VAL A 91 6.28 1.08 -1.79
N ASP A 92 5.52 0.66 -2.79
CA ASP A 92 4.67 1.54 -3.57
C ASP A 92 3.64 2.29 -2.70
N ILE A 93 2.97 1.56 -1.79
CA ILE A 93 1.97 2.14 -0.89
C ILE A 93 2.62 3.23 -0.02
N GLU A 94 3.73 2.91 0.66
CA GLU A 94 4.37 3.83 1.59
C GLU A 94 4.93 5.07 0.88
N LEU A 95 5.57 4.91 -0.29
CA LEU A 95 6.04 6.04 -1.09
C LEU A 95 4.88 6.96 -1.48
N ARG A 96 3.77 6.40 -1.98
CA ARG A 96 2.58 7.18 -2.38
C ARG A 96 1.97 7.91 -1.19
N VAL A 97 1.80 7.24 -0.06
CA VAL A 97 1.29 7.85 1.17
C VAL A 97 2.22 8.97 1.66
N SER A 98 3.54 8.75 1.67
CA SER A 98 4.53 9.76 2.04
C SER A 98 4.41 11.04 1.20
N MET A 99 4.14 10.87 -0.11
CA MET A 99 3.96 11.94 -1.10
C MET A 99 2.52 12.48 -1.19
N GLY A 100 1.65 12.10 -0.25
CA GLY A 100 0.36 12.76 -0.06
C GLY A 100 -0.83 12.08 -0.73
N TYR A 101 -0.72 10.81 -1.12
CA TYR A 101 -1.83 10.07 -1.74
C TYR A 101 -3.13 10.10 -0.93
N LEU A 102 -3.03 10.14 0.41
CA LEU A 102 -4.18 10.24 1.33
C LEU A 102 -4.67 11.67 1.56
N LEU A 103 -4.12 12.67 0.87
CA LEU A 103 -4.57 14.06 0.91
C LEU A 103 -5.60 14.32 -0.19
N ALA A 104 -6.39 15.39 -0.01
CA ALA A 104 -7.45 15.76 -0.94
C ALA A 104 -7.02 16.78 -2.00
N ASP A 105 -6.01 17.59 -1.71
CA ASP A 105 -5.68 18.80 -2.45
C ASP A 105 -4.39 18.66 -3.26
N ASP A 106 -4.49 18.79 -4.58
CA ASP A 106 -3.35 18.78 -5.51
C ASP A 106 -2.49 20.04 -5.39
N VAL A 107 -3.01 21.17 -4.88
CA VAL A 107 -2.20 22.38 -4.68
C VAL A 107 -1.21 22.15 -3.54
N GLN A 108 -1.69 21.57 -2.45
CA GLN A 108 -0.87 21.28 -1.27
C GLN A 108 -0.07 19.98 -1.42
N ALA A 109 -0.47 19.06 -2.28
CA ALA A 109 0.26 17.83 -2.59
C ALA A 109 0.33 17.59 -4.11
N PRO A 110 1.15 18.34 -4.86
CA PRO A 110 1.12 18.33 -6.33
C PRO A 110 1.49 16.99 -6.97
N SER A 111 2.24 16.15 -6.26
CA SER A 111 2.60 14.81 -6.73
C SER A 111 1.75 13.69 -6.13
N ARG A 112 0.63 13.98 -5.43
CA ARG A 112 -0.19 12.94 -4.77
C ARG A 112 -0.73 11.86 -5.70
N ASN A 113 -0.97 12.20 -6.97
CA ASN A 113 -1.49 11.28 -7.99
C ASN A 113 -0.38 10.63 -8.83
N THR A 114 0.90 10.93 -8.56
CA THR A 114 2.03 10.27 -9.22
C THR A 114 2.09 8.82 -8.76
N ALA A 115 2.20 7.90 -9.73
CA ALA A 115 2.38 6.48 -9.46
C ALA A 115 3.82 6.20 -9.02
N PHE A 116 4.18 6.56 -7.79
CA PHE A 116 5.47 6.18 -7.22
C PHE A 116 5.54 4.66 -7.15
N HIS A 117 6.59 4.11 -7.73
CA HIS A 117 6.88 2.69 -7.69
C HIS A 117 8.38 2.40 -7.70
N ASP A 118 8.78 1.26 -7.16
CA ASP A 118 10.19 0.78 -7.21
C ASP A 118 10.50 -0.04 -8.47
N ALA A 119 9.48 -0.27 -9.32
CA ALA A 119 9.52 -1.05 -10.55
C ALA A 119 9.60 -2.57 -10.34
N VAL A 120 9.34 -3.03 -9.10
CA VAL A 120 9.21 -4.44 -8.74
C VAL A 120 7.74 -4.75 -8.49
N LEU A 121 7.02 -5.01 -9.58
CA LEU A 121 5.58 -5.27 -9.52
C LEU A 121 5.28 -6.52 -8.68
N GLN A 122 4.38 -6.37 -7.71
CA GLN A 122 3.71 -7.49 -7.05
C GLN A 122 2.46 -7.91 -7.85
N ASP A 123 2.40 -9.19 -8.22
CA ASP A 123 1.26 -9.84 -8.85
C ASP A 123 0.86 -11.11 -8.10
N SER A 124 -0.44 -11.41 -8.15
CA SER A 124 -1.00 -12.58 -7.48
C SER A 124 -0.35 -13.90 -7.96
N SER A 125 0.10 -14.02 -9.20
CA SER A 125 0.73 -15.26 -9.72
C SER A 125 2.01 -15.67 -8.97
N GLN A 126 2.64 -14.75 -8.23
CA GLN A 126 3.82 -15.02 -7.41
C GLN A 126 3.50 -15.76 -6.10
N PHE A 127 2.21 -15.90 -5.77
CA PHE A 127 1.79 -16.47 -4.49
C PHE A 127 0.81 -17.64 -4.62
N ASP A 128 0.96 -18.69 -3.83
CA ASP A 128 -0.04 -19.75 -3.70
C ASP A 128 -1.22 -19.32 -2.82
N ALA A 129 -2.37 -19.99 -2.96
CA ALA A 129 -3.57 -19.71 -2.17
C ALA A 129 -3.50 -20.31 -0.75
N VAL A 130 -2.53 -21.18 -0.49
CA VAL A 130 -2.30 -21.87 0.78
C VAL A 130 -0.84 -21.78 1.17
N PHE A 131 -0.55 -21.99 2.44
CA PHE A 131 0.81 -22.04 2.94
C PHE A 131 1.54 -23.30 2.43
N PRO A 132 2.84 -23.22 2.04
CA PRO A 132 3.67 -22.01 1.94
C PRO A 132 3.23 -21.12 0.77
N TYR A 133 3.10 -19.81 1.02
CA TYR A 133 2.49 -18.89 0.07
C TYR A 133 3.39 -18.50 -1.11
N LEU A 134 4.69 -18.76 -1.09
CA LEU A 134 5.56 -18.43 -2.23
C LEU A 134 5.53 -19.56 -3.23
N THR A 135 5.32 -19.23 -4.51
CA THR A 135 5.44 -20.22 -5.57
C THR A 135 6.87 -20.71 -5.70
N VAL A 136 7.04 -21.89 -6.31
CA VAL A 136 8.36 -22.42 -6.63
C VAL A 136 9.09 -21.41 -7.52
N PRO A 137 10.29 -20.94 -7.12
CA PRO A 137 11.06 -20.03 -7.96
C PRO A 137 11.28 -20.62 -9.34
N ASN A 138 11.25 -19.78 -10.37
CA ASN A 138 11.72 -20.17 -11.68
C ASN A 138 13.14 -20.73 -11.56
N ALA A 139 13.44 -21.80 -12.30
CA ALA A 139 14.82 -22.25 -12.43
C ALA A 139 15.67 -21.05 -12.88
N GLY A 140 16.84 -20.88 -12.28
CA GLY A 140 17.80 -19.89 -12.76
C GLY A 140 18.11 -20.12 -14.24
N ALA A 141 18.70 -19.11 -14.90
CA ALA A 141 19.24 -19.30 -16.24
C ALA A 141 20.07 -20.59 -16.24
N ASN A 142 19.76 -21.53 -17.15
CA ASN A 142 20.37 -22.84 -17.22
C ASN A 142 21.88 -22.70 -17.00
N GLY A 143 22.42 -23.44 -16.03
CA GLY A 143 23.84 -23.38 -15.70
C GLY A 143 24.74 -24.02 -16.77
N ASP A 144 24.44 -23.86 -18.06
CA ASP A 144 25.32 -24.31 -19.14
C ASP A 144 26.32 -23.23 -19.57
N GLY A 145 26.07 -21.94 -19.31
CA GLY A 145 27.08 -20.90 -19.60
C GLY A 145 27.57 -20.92 -21.05
N THR A 146 26.70 -21.35 -21.99
CA THR A 146 26.96 -21.41 -23.43
C THR A 146 25.86 -20.67 -24.19
#